data_AF-A0A318DP09-F1
#
_entry.id   AF-A0A318DP09-F1
#
_cell.length_a   1.000
_cell.length_b   1.000
_cell.length_c   1.000
_cell.angle_alpha   90.00
_cell.angle_beta   90.00
_cell.angle_gamma   90.00
#
_symmetry.space_group_name_H-M   'P 1'
#
loop_
_entity.id
_entity.type
_entity.pdbx_description
1 polymer ?
#
loop_
_entity_poly.entity_id
_entity_poly.type
_entity_poly.pdbx_seq_one_letter_code
_entity_poly.pdbx_strand_id
1 'polypeptide(L)' 'MTVKSNIQLSASARVRSPGDVLRDDYMQPAAMTTAELARRTGLPLSRVRRIIHGEPIDTECATRFAAVFRTSVLY' A
#
# COMPACT_ATOMS: atom_id res chain seq x y z
N MET A 1 -15.47 -4.97 -32.68
CA MET A 1 -15.35 -5.49 -31.31
C MET A 1 -13.87 -5.76 -31.03
N THR A 2 -13.12 -4.75 -30.59
CA THR A 2 -11.73 -4.90 -30.13
C THR A 2 -11.42 -3.73 -29.20
N VAL A 3 -11.59 -3.94 -27.89
CA VAL A 3 -11.15 -2.97 -26.89
C VAL A 3 -9.64 -3.13 -26.77
N LYS A 4 -8.88 -2.21 -27.37
CA LYS A 4 -7.45 -2.08 -27.10
C LYS A 4 -7.31 -1.41 -25.74
N SER A 5 -6.98 -2.19 -24.72
CA SER A 5 -6.67 -1.70 -23.37
C SER A 5 -5.38 -0.87 -23.41
N ASN A 6 -5.52 0.43 -23.61
CA ASN A 6 -4.44 1.41 -23.50
C ASN A 6 -4.12 1.63 -22.02
N ILE A 7 -3.23 0.82 -21.44
CA ILE A 7 -2.54 1.19 -20.22
C ILE A 7 -1.44 2.19 -20.62
N GLN A 8 -1.83 3.44 -20.78
CA GLN A 8 -0.91 4.58 -20.84
C GLN A 8 -0.38 4.82 -19.42
N LEU A 9 0.63 4.05 -19.01
CA LEU A 9 1.44 4.39 -17.84
C LEU A 9 2.22 5.66 -18.19
N SER A 10 1.64 6.83 -17.91
CA SER A 10 2.35 8.11 -18.05
C SER A 10 3.55 8.09 -17.12
N ALA A 11 4.74 8.02 -17.71
CA ALA A 11 6.05 8.04 -17.04
C ALA A 11 6.36 9.39 -16.34
N SER A 12 5.35 10.22 -16.05
CA SER A 12 5.46 11.46 -15.27
C SER A 12 4.69 11.41 -13.94
N ALA A 13 4.06 10.29 -13.58
CA ALA A 13 3.67 10.07 -12.20
C ALA A 13 4.95 9.80 -11.40
N ARG A 14 5.37 10.77 -10.60
CA ARG A 14 6.43 10.59 -9.60
C ARG A 14 6.18 9.24 -8.91
N VAL A 15 7.05 8.25 -9.13
CA VAL A 15 6.87 6.89 -8.59
C VAL A 15 6.87 7.03 -7.07
N ARG A 16 5.68 7.09 -6.48
CA ARG A 16 5.51 7.19 -5.03
C ARG A 16 5.96 5.85 -4.46
N SER A 17 6.73 5.88 -3.38
CA SER A 17 7.08 4.65 -2.72
C SER A 17 5.80 3.96 -2.22
N PRO A 18 5.77 2.63 -2.10
CA PRO A 18 4.62 1.94 -1.50
C PRO A 18 4.26 2.48 -0.11
N GLY A 19 5.26 2.97 0.65
CA GLY A 19 5.05 3.62 1.94
C GLY A 19 4.32 4.97 1.85
N ASP A 20 4.58 5.77 0.82
CA ASP A 20 3.88 7.03 0.59
C ASP A 20 2.43 6.78 0.16
N VAL A 21 2.20 5.82 -0.75
CA VAL A 21 0.85 5.40 -1.12
C VAL A 21 0.08 4.88 0.10
N LEU A 22 0.70 4.01 0.90
CA LEU A 22 0.09 3.46 2.11
C LEU A 22 -0.28 4.55 3.13
N ARG A 23 0.59 5.54 3.32
CA ARG A 23 0.36 6.63 4.26
C ARG A 23 -0.74 7.57 3.77
N ASP A 24 -0.58 8.08 2.55
CA ASP A 24 -1.35 9.21 2.05
C ASP A 24 -2.73 8.77 1.54
N ASP A 25 -2.81 7.62 0.87
CA ASP A 25 -4.05 7.17 0.21
C ASP A 25 -4.90 6.28 1.13
N TYR A 26 -4.33 5.72 2.20
CA TYR A 26 -5.03 4.77 3.08
C TYR A 26 -5.03 5.15 4.56
N MET A 27 -3.87 5.39 5.16
CA MET A 27 -3.79 5.63 6.60
C MET A 27 -4.33 7.01 6.99
N GLN A 28 -3.93 8.06 6.28
CA GLN A 28 -4.38 9.43 6.55
C GLN A 28 -5.91 9.59 6.43
N PRO A 29 -6.58 9.13 5.35
CA PRO A 29 -8.04 9.24 5.24
C PRO A 29 -8.79 8.46 6.32
N ALA A 30 -8.20 7.39 6.84
CA ALA A 30 -8.78 6.57 7.89
C ALA A 30 -8.38 7.02 9.31
N ALA A 31 -7.62 8.13 9.46
CA ALA A 31 -7.00 8.55 10.71
C ALA A 31 -6.26 7.40 11.45
N MET A 32 -5.67 6.48 10.68
CA MET A 32 -5.06 5.26 11.18
C MET A 32 -3.59 5.48 11.53
N THR A 33 -3.20 5.13 12.75
CA THR A 33 -1.79 5.17 13.17
C THR A 33 -1.02 3.94 12.70
N THR A 34 0.31 4.02 12.65
CA THR A 34 1.18 2.87 12.32
C THR A 34 1.04 1.73 13.33
N ALA A 35 0.80 2.06 14.60
CA ALA A 35 0.54 1.08 15.65
C ALA A 35 -0.79 0.37 15.44
N GLU A 36 -1.83 1.12 15.04
CA GLU A 36 -3.13 0.52 14.73
C GLU A 36 -3.06 -0.39 13.51
N LEU A 37 -2.35 0.03 12.46
CA LEU A 37 -2.11 -0.82 11.28
C LEU A 37 -1.36 -2.11 11.65
N ALA A 38 -0.32 -2.02 12.48
CA ALA A 38 0.41 -3.18 12.98
C ALA A 38 -0.51 -4.15 13.73
N ARG A 39 -1.37 -3.64 14.63
CA ARG A 39 -2.35 -4.44 15.36
C ARG A 39 -3.35 -5.13 14.43
N ARG A 40 -3.89 -4.41 13.44
CA ARG A 40 -4.89 -4.95 12.51
C ARG A 40 -4.33 -5.96 11.51
N THR A 41 -3.05 -5.82 11.14
CA THR A 41 -2.35 -6.74 10.23
C THR A 41 -1.66 -7.90 10.94
N GLY A 42 -1.51 -7.83 12.26
CA GLY A 42 -0.68 -8.76 13.04
C GLY A 42 0.81 -8.70 12.67
N LEU A 43 1.26 -7.62 12.02
CA LEU A 43 2.68 -7.42 11.69
C LEU A 43 3.41 -6.73 12.85
N PRO A 44 4.72 -6.99 13.03
CA PRO A 44 5.52 -6.22 13.97
C PRO A 44 5.50 -4.72 13.62
N LEU A 45 5.37 -3.85 14.63
CA LEU A 45 5.38 -2.40 14.43
C LEU A 45 6.64 -1.92 13.70
N SER A 46 7.80 -2.54 13.97
CA SER A 46 9.05 -2.25 13.27
C SER A 46 8.95 -2.54 11.78
N ARG A 47 8.30 -3.64 11.37
CA ARG A 47 8.07 -4.00 9.97
C ARG A 47 7.19 -2.96 9.28
N VAL A 48 6.07 -2.59 9.91
CA VAL A 48 5.16 -1.58 9.34
C VAL A 48 5.87 -0.22 9.20
N ARG A 49 6.66 0.20 10.20
CA ARG A 49 7.45 1.44 10.11
C ARG A 49 8.44 1.41 8.96
N ARG A 50 9.20 0.32 8.76
CA ARG A 50 10.15 0.22 7.66
C ARG A 50 9.46 0.32 6.29
N ILE A 51 8.31 -0.32 6.12
CA ILE A 51 7.49 -0.21 4.89
C ILE A 51 7.03 1.24 4.67
N ILE A 52 6.54 1.91 5.71
CA ILE A 52 6.15 3.33 5.64
C ILE A 52 7.34 4.22 5.27
N HIS A 53 8.57 3.84 5.63
CA HIS A 53 9.80 4.54 5.27
C HIS A 53 10.42 4.08 3.95
N GLY A 54 9.71 3.27 3.15
CA GLY A 54 10.11 2.93 1.77
C GLY A 54 10.74 1.55 1.62
N GLU A 55 10.69 0.69 2.63
CA GLU A 55 11.07 -0.71 2.44
C GLU A 55 10.09 -1.42 1.49
N PRO A 56 10.57 -2.28 0.57
CA PRO A 56 9.71 -3.08 -0.29
C PRO A 56 8.69 -3.92 0.49
N ILE A 57 7.48 -4.00 -0.05
CA ILE A 57 6.40 -4.84 0.46
C ILE A 57 6.55 -6.22 -0.17
N ASP A 58 6.63 -7.26 0.66
CA ASP A 58 6.56 -8.65 0.22
C ASP A 58 5.11 -9.14 0.09
N THR A 59 4.94 -10.35 -0.47
CA THR A 59 3.62 -10.96 -0.69
C THR A 59 2.79 -11.11 0.58
N GLU A 60 3.44 -11.43 1.71
CA GLU A 60 2.75 -11.58 2.99
C GLU A 60 2.18 -10.25 3.48
N CYS A 61 2.99 -9.18 3.42
CA CYS A 61 2.58 -7.84 3.78
C CYS A 61 1.47 -7.34 2.86
N ALA A 62 1.60 -7.53 1.54
CA ALA A 62 0.58 -7.14 0.56
C ALA A 62 -0.77 -7.81 0.85
N THR A 63 -0.77 -9.10 1.16
CA THR A 63 -1.99 -9.87 1.48
C THR A 63 -2.66 -9.36 2.75
N ARG A 64 -1.88 -9.08 3.80
CA ARG A 64 -2.40 -8.55 5.08
C ARG A 64 -2.93 -7.13 4.94
N PHE A 65 -2.26 -6.28 4.16
CA PHE A 65 -2.75 -4.93 3.87
C PHE A 65 -4.04 -4.96 3.06
N ALA A 66 -4.14 -5.80 2.03
CA ALA A 66 -5.36 -5.99 1.25
C ALA A 66 -6.57 -6.34 2.13
N ALA A 67 -6.38 -7.23 3.11
CA ALA A 67 -7.43 -7.58 4.07
C ALA A 67 -7.87 -6.40 4.96
N VAL A 68 -6.93 -5.53 5.39
CA VAL A 68 -7.22 -4.38 6.26
C VAL A 68 -7.89 -3.23 5.52
N PHE A 69 -7.43 -2.94 4.30
CA PHE A 69 -7.92 -1.80 3.51
C PHE A 69 -9.06 -2.16 2.56
N ARG A 70 -9.41 -3.45 2.46
CA ARG A 70 -10.34 -3.99 1.45
C ARG A 70 -9.91 -3.63 0.02
N THR A 71 -8.60 -3.59 -0.21
CA THR A 71 -8.00 -3.27 -1.51
C THR A 71 -7.62 -4.54 -2.24
N SER A 72 -7.68 -4.51 -3.57
CA SER A 72 -7.09 -5.58 -4.39
C SER A 72 -5.57 -5.42 -4.40
N VAL A 73 -4.82 -6.54 -4.38
CA VAL A 73 -3.33 -6.62 -4.29
C VAL A 73 -2.61 -6.04 -5.53
N LEU A 74 -3.33 -5.50 -6.50
CA LEU A 74 -2.78 -5.08 -7.80
C LEU A 74 -2.41 -3.59 -7.82
N TYR A 75 -1.19 -3.24 -7.40
CA TYR A 75 -0.49 -2.01 -7.81
C TYR A 75 1.02 -2.24 -7.85
#